data_AF-A0A8J7CCG6-F1
#
_entry.id   AF-A0A8J7CCG6-F1
#
_cell.length_a   1.000
_cell.length_b   1.000
_cell.length_c   1.000
_cell.angle_alpha   90.00
_cell.angle_beta   90.00
_cell.angle_gamma   90.00
#
_symmetry.space_group_name_H-M   'P 1'
#
loop_
_entity.id
_entity.type
_entity.pdbx_description
1 polymer ?
#
loop_
_entity_poly.entity_id
_entity_poly.type
_entity_poly.pdbx_seq_one_letter_code
_entity_poly.pdbx_strand_id
1 'polypeptide(L)'
;MSDSLPLREKYLALINEIVQSTLKGKISSAEQVYQMLLKGVTTDTGEVFELVLSEHLNATQQQVDTEKDELKQAKATRSLRAMKTIQSQWQRAEQQNQANSAIATAVKEITTASPSERIATLLSVTDANRKQPLSLQQLQQLSKSLQSFAQANSDLQQIASAIARSLTTWQQLQDHLVSWMYERRESLGFGGVPGENGPWATWAKQVNSTFSQALLRTLAREESAIEFAQQNTSVTIGDWVEMALILQYLQRSLVNWFDQQPYNVKAGSNLSISTFLTFAVIWSQLANGFGDTLYSKASSQIMLQILRNFAQRPYFPLYGGIFASFSGSYLRDALSYLDEPLRQAEGTQEKARILTLLGYSQRAMGQYQRSIDFHREALEIARSAGDGACEIANFNHLSRTYVQDRVYTEAINYSQRALILSRQTGDRTGEANALVNLGYSEVMQAQQEEEQVEPEVYEAAINYLQQGLTLSERLGDVQSKALCFSSLGIAYLVIEQPEVAIKHLESGFNTAQTSGDLYLQGLNLSNLAEAYYDLLNMEKAIYTGCLGMYLLNQISSYEWNTPAELLTILQQQIGAEAFQDLLQQNRSKIISVIGVDGYDYIPQLLEQYQQSL
;
A
#
# COMPACT_ATOMS: atom_id res chain seq x y z
N MET A 1 -8.08 63.92 -5.47
CA MET A 1 -7.01 62.91 -5.30
C MET A 1 -7.58 61.87 -4.37
N SER A 2 -7.97 60.71 -4.89
CA SER A 2 -8.78 59.72 -4.15
C SER A 2 -7.87 58.84 -3.31
N ASP A 3 -7.82 59.10 -2.01
CA ASP A 3 -7.17 58.26 -1.02
C ASP A 3 -7.78 56.87 -1.04
N SER A 4 -7.01 55.89 -1.50
CA SER A 4 -7.36 54.48 -1.35
C SER A 4 -7.32 54.15 0.15
N LEU A 5 -8.50 53.87 0.74
CA LEU A 5 -8.60 53.29 2.08
C LEU A 5 -7.61 52.11 2.22
N PRO A 6 -6.89 51.97 3.35
CA PRO A 6 -6.10 50.78 3.64
C PRO A 6 -6.92 49.51 3.38
N LEU A 7 -6.33 48.50 2.74
CA LEU A 7 -6.99 47.23 2.36
C LEU A 7 -7.83 46.63 3.51
N ARG A 8 -7.30 46.72 4.74
CA ARG A 8 -7.98 46.29 5.96
C ARG A 8 -9.32 47.00 6.20
N GLU A 9 -9.35 48.32 6.03
CA GLU A 9 -10.57 49.14 6.21
C GLU A 9 -11.58 48.90 5.09
N LYS A 10 -11.09 48.67 3.85
CA LYS A 10 -11.94 48.29 2.72
C LYS A 10 -12.67 46.97 2.99
N TYR A 11 -11.98 45.96 3.51
CA TYR A 11 -12.58 44.65 3.81
C TYR A 11 -13.49 44.68 5.02
N LEU A 12 -13.11 45.46 6.03
CA LEU A 12 -13.98 45.74 7.16
C LEU A 12 -15.31 46.38 6.70
N ALA A 13 -15.24 47.37 5.80
CA ALA A 13 -16.41 48.03 5.24
C ALA A 13 -17.30 47.05 4.46
N LEU A 14 -16.70 46.18 3.63
CA LEU A 14 -17.41 45.15 2.88
C LEU A 14 -18.13 44.15 3.81
N ILE A 15 -17.44 43.64 4.83
CA ILE A 15 -18.01 42.71 5.81
C ILE A 15 -19.19 43.38 6.52
N ASN A 16 -19.02 44.62 6.97
CA ASN A 16 -20.08 45.38 7.63
C ASN A 16 -21.27 45.64 6.70
N GLU A 17 -21.04 45.96 5.43
CA GLU A 17 -22.09 46.15 4.43
C GLU A 17 -22.93 44.88 4.26
N ILE A 18 -22.27 43.73 4.11
CA ILE A 18 -22.94 42.44 3.95
C ILE A 18 -23.74 42.13 5.23
N VAL A 19 -23.13 42.22 6.41
CA VAL A 19 -23.83 41.96 7.70
C VAL A 19 -25.04 42.87 7.87
N GLN A 20 -24.90 44.18 7.66
CA GLN A 20 -26.02 45.13 7.79
C GLN A 20 -27.12 44.85 6.77
N SER A 21 -26.77 44.47 5.54
CA SER A 21 -27.73 44.11 4.50
C SER A 21 -28.46 42.81 4.83
N THR A 22 -27.79 41.82 5.42
CA THR A 22 -28.42 40.58 5.92
C THR A 22 -29.39 40.89 7.05
N LEU A 23 -29.00 41.71 8.02
CA LEU A 23 -29.84 42.09 9.15
C LEU A 23 -31.10 42.85 8.73
N LYS A 24 -31.00 43.66 7.66
CA LYS A 24 -32.13 44.40 7.05
C LYS A 24 -32.98 43.55 6.10
N GLY A 25 -32.66 42.26 5.92
CA GLY A 25 -33.39 41.38 4.99
C GLY A 25 -33.19 41.73 3.50
N LYS A 26 -32.15 42.49 3.16
CA LYS A 26 -31.83 42.91 1.78
C LYS A 26 -31.01 41.87 1.01
N ILE A 27 -30.49 40.87 1.69
CA ILE A 27 -29.79 39.72 1.10
C ILE A 27 -30.78 38.57 1.01
N SER A 28 -31.10 38.16 -0.21
CA SER A 28 -32.11 37.13 -0.49
C SER A 28 -31.53 35.72 -0.50
N SER A 29 -30.21 35.56 -0.64
CA SER A 29 -29.54 34.26 -0.72
C SER A 29 -28.05 34.33 -0.37
N ALA A 30 -27.45 33.17 -0.06
CA ALA A 30 -26.01 33.03 0.08
C ALA A 30 -25.25 33.34 -1.23
N GLU A 31 -25.88 33.11 -2.39
CA GLU A 31 -25.28 33.42 -3.70
C GLU A 31 -25.07 34.93 -3.88
N GLN A 32 -25.98 35.77 -3.36
CA GLN A 32 -25.77 37.22 -3.38
C GLN A 32 -24.56 37.65 -2.55
N VAL A 33 -24.31 36.99 -1.42
CA VAL A 33 -23.09 37.20 -0.61
C VAL A 33 -21.84 36.81 -1.41
N TYR A 34 -21.87 35.66 -2.07
CA TYR A 34 -20.79 35.19 -2.93
C TYR A 34 -20.43 36.20 -4.02
N GLN A 35 -21.43 36.73 -4.74
CA GLN A 35 -21.20 37.75 -5.78
C GLN A 35 -20.64 39.07 -5.21
N MET A 36 -21.09 39.49 -4.03
CA MET A 36 -20.52 40.66 -3.35
C MET A 36 -19.05 40.46 -2.98
N LEU A 37 -18.67 39.24 -2.56
CA LEU A 37 -17.28 38.89 -2.24
C LEU A 37 -16.38 38.90 -3.48
N LEU A 38 -16.82 38.29 -4.59
CA LEU A 38 -16.06 38.29 -5.85
C LEU A 38 -15.80 39.69 -6.40
N LYS A 39 -16.73 40.63 -6.18
CA LYS A 39 -16.58 42.03 -6.61
C LYS A 39 -15.79 42.89 -5.60
N GLY A 40 -15.92 42.58 -4.31
CA GLY A 40 -15.43 43.43 -3.22
C GLY A 40 -14.00 43.12 -2.77
N VAL A 41 -13.56 41.87 -2.88
CA VAL A 41 -12.21 41.42 -2.50
C VAL A 41 -11.27 41.51 -3.70
N THR A 42 -10.10 42.12 -3.53
CA THR A 42 -9.11 42.22 -4.62
C THR A 42 -8.32 40.93 -4.78
N THR A 43 -7.95 40.61 -6.01
CA THR A 43 -7.08 39.46 -6.34
C THR A 43 -5.77 39.53 -5.53
N ASP A 44 -5.25 38.38 -5.12
CA ASP A 44 -3.99 38.22 -4.35
C ASP A 44 -3.93 38.92 -3.00
N THR A 45 -5.09 39.25 -2.41
CA THR A 45 -5.17 39.89 -1.07
C THR A 45 -6.13 39.16 -0.12
N GLY A 46 -6.38 37.88 -0.39
CA GLY A 46 -7.31 37.02 0.36
C GLY A 46 -6.91 36.82 1.82
N GLU A 47 -5.62 36.66 2.10
CA GLU A 47 -5.09 36.51 3.47
C GLU A 47 -5.46 37.69 4.38
N VAL A 48 -5.42 38.91 3.81
CA VAL A 48 -5.80 40.13 4.54
C VAL A 48 -7.30 40.15 4.81
N PHE A 49 -8.13 39.69 3.86
CA PHE A 49 -9.57 39.56 4.06
C PHE A 49 -9.89 38.52 5.15
N GLU A 50 -9.22 37.37 5.15
CA GLU A 50 -9.42 36.30 6.14
C GLU A 50 -9.02 36.69 7.54
N LEU A 51 -7.91 37.43 7.67
CA LEU A 51 -7.48 37.97 8.95
C LEU A 51 -8.55 38.91 9.52
N VAL A 52 -9.06 39.85 8.70
CA VAL A 52 -10.12 40.78 9.13
C VAL A 52 -11.42 40.06 9.48
N LEU A 53 -11.82 39.09 8.66
CA LEU A 53 -13.03 38.31 8.91
C LEU A 53 -12.90 37.48 10.20
N SER A 54 -11.74 36.88 10.45
CA SER A 54 -11.48 36.07 11.65
C SER A 54 -11.49 36.92 12.92
N GLU A 55 -10.85 38.09 12.89
CA GLU A 55 -10.88 39.05 14.00
C GLU A 55 -12.33 39.47 14.33
N HIS A 56 -13.14 39.75 13.31
CA HIS A 56 -14.55 40.12 13.49
C HIS A 56 -15.45 38.99 13.93
N LEU A 57 -15.21 37.76 13.44
CA LEU A 57 -15.90 36.57 13.92
C LEU A 57 -15.64 36.35 15.41
N ASN A 58 -14.38 36.44 15.85
CA ASN A 58 -14.00 36.26 17.25
C ASN A 58 -14.60 37.34 18.15
N ALA A 59 -14.53 38.62 17.75
CA ALA A 59 -15.12 39.72 18.50
C ALA A 59 -16.64 39.58 18.63
N THR A 60 -17.32 39.17 17.56
CA THR A 60 -18.79 38.98 17.56
C THR A 60 -19.19 37.74 18.37
N GLN A 61 -18.41 36.66 18.32
CA GLN A 61 -18.62 35.47 19.14
C GLN A 61 -18.50 35.81 20.64
N GLN A 62 -17.45 36.54 21.02
CA GLN A 62 -17.28 37.01 22.40
C GLN A 62 -18.44 37.91 22.85
N GLN A 63 -18.96 38.75 21.97
CA GLN A 63 -20.15 39.56 22.25
C GLN A 63 -21.39 38.70 22.48
N VAL A 64 -21.61 37.65 21.68
CA VAL A 64 -22.73 36.72 21.87
C VAL A 64 -22.64 36.01 23.23
N ASP A 65 -21.43 35.62 23.63
CA ASP A 65 -21.18 34.84 24.85
C ASP A 65 -21.27 35.69 26.13
N THR A 66 -21.05 37.01 26.03
CA THR A 66 -20.97 37.92 27.19
C THR A 66 -22.17 38.87 27.34
N GLU A 67 -22.95 39.08 26.29
CA GLU A 67 -24.09 40.01 26.27
C GLU A 67 -25.27 39.46 27.08
N LYS A 68 -25.77 40.29 28.02
CA LYS A 68 -26.87 39.93 28.93
C LYS A 68 -28.22 40.49 28.48
N ASP A 69 -28.22 41.46 27.59
CA ASP A 69 -29.43 42.03 26.99
C ASP A 69 -29.92 41.13 25.85
N GLU A 70 -31.12 40.56 25.99
CA GLU A 70 -31.69 39.60 25.03
C GLU A 70 -31.80 40.17 23.60
N LEU A 71 -32.14 41.46 23.45
CA LEU A 71 -32.27 42.12 22.14
C LEU A 71 -30.90 42.31 21.48
N LYS A 72 -29.90 42.74 22.25
CA LYS A 72 -28.51 42.88 21.76
C LYS A 72 -27.89 41.52 21.46
N GLN A 73 -28.14 40.51 22.29
CA GLN A 73 -27.68 39.14 22.09
C GLN A 73 -28.31 38.51 20.83
N ALA A 74 -29.61 38.71 20.61
CA ALA A 74 -30.28 38.25 19.39
C ALA A 74 -29.71 38.92 18.13
N LYS A 75 -29.42 40.23 18.18
CA LYS A 75 -28.78 40.96 17.08
C LYS A 75 -27.34 40.48 16.82
N ALA A 76 -26.56 40.27 17.88
CA ALA A 76 -25.20 39.72 17.78
C ALA A 76 -25.22 38.30 17.18
N THR A 77 -26.16 37.45 17.61
CA THR A 77 -26.35 36.09 17.08
C THR A 77 -26.67 36.10 15.58
N ARG A 78 -27.55 37.01 15.13
CA ARG A 78 -27.86 37.17 13.69
C ARG A 78 -26.66 37.68 12.90
N SER A 79 -25.88 38.60 13.48
CA SER A 79 -24.64 39.12 12.87
C SER A 79 -23.60 38.01 12.72
N LEU A 80 -23.42 37.20 13.77
CA LEU A 80 -22.53 36.03 13.76
C LEU A 80 -22.94 35.03 12.67
N ARG A 81 -24.23 34.73 12.52
CA ARG A 81 -24.73 33.88 11.42
C ARG A 81 -24.40 34.47 10.04
N ALA A 82 -24.59 35.78 9.86
CA ALA A 82 -24.24 36.46 8.61
C ALA A 82 -22.73 36.36 8.33
N MET A 83 -21.88 36.54 9.34
CA MET A 83 -20.42 36.39 9.21
C MET A 83 -20.01 34.94 8.91
N LYS A 84 -20.66 33.93 9.50
CA LYS A 84 -20.44 32.51 9.14
C LYS A 84 -20.84 32.22 7.69
N THR A 85 -21.90 32.86 7.18
CA THR A 85 -22.25 32.78 5.75
C THR A 85 -21.18 33.43 4.88
N ILE A 86 -20.66 34.60 5.26
CA ILE A 86 -19.53 35.26 4.56
C ILE A 86 -18.31 34.32 4.53
N GLN A 87 -17.94 33.73 5.66
CA GLN A 87 -16.82 32.79 5.76
C GLN A 87 -17.00 31.58 4.83
N SER A 88 -18.18 30.96 4.86
CA SER A 88 -18.50 29.82 3.99
C SER A 88 -18.46 30.19 2.50
N GLN A 89 -19.00 31.34 2.10
CA GLN A 89 -18.97 31.77 0.70
C GLN A 89 -17.58 32.23 0.25
N TRP A 90 -16.77 32.80 1.14
CA TRP A 90 -15.38 33.13 0.86
C TRP A 90 -14.54 31.86 0.65
N GLN A 91 -14.66 30.87 1.53
CA GLN A 91 -14.02 29.56 1.35
C GLN A 91 -14.41 28.90 0.02
N ARG A 92 -15.70 28.98 -0.37
CA ARG A 92 -16.16 28.51 -1.69
C ARG A 92 -15.47 29.27 -2.84
N ALA A 93 -15.35 30.59 -2.75
CA ALA A 93 -14.70 31.41 -3.77
C ALA A 93 -13.21 31.09 -3.88
N GLU A 94 -12.54 30.91 -2.75
CA GLU A 94 -11.13 30.55 -2.70
C GLU A 94 -10.88 29.17 -3.32
N GLN A 95 -11.67 28.16 -2.96
CA GLN A 95 -11.61 26.83 -3.56
C GLN A 95 -11.83 26.88 -5.08
N GLN A 96 -12.78 27.69 -5.56
CA GLN A 96 -13.04 27.84 -6.98
C GLN A 96 -11.89 28.58 -7.71
N ASN A 97 -11.28 29.58 -7.08
CA ASN A 97 -10.14 30.30 -7.66
C ASN A 97 -8.89 29.41 -7.71
N GLN A 98 -8.61 28.65 -6.65
CA GLN A 98 -7.54 27.66 -6.64
C GLN A 98 -7.76 26.59 -7.72
N ALA A 99 -9.00 26.08 -7.85
CA ALA A 99 -9.39 25.15 -8.90
C ALA A 99 -9.13 25.71 -10.31
N ASN A 100 -9.58 26.93 -10.58
CA ASN A 100 -9.41 27.58 -11.88
C ASN A 100 -7.92 27.83 -12.19
N SER A 101 -7.13 28.24 -11.20
CA SER A 101 -5.68 28.43 -11.33
C SER A 101 -4.95 27.13 -11.62
N ALA A 102 -5.32 26.03 -10.94
CA ALA A 102 -4.77 24.71 -11.17
C ALA A 102 -5.08 24.21 -12.60
N ILE A 103 -6.31 24.42 -13.08
CA ILE A 103 -6.70 24.07 -14.45
C ILE A 103 -5.94 24.93 -15.47
N ALA A 104 -5.84 26.24 -15.27
CA ALA A 104 -5.12 27.12 -16.18
C ALA A 104 -3.63 26.74 -16.29
N THR A 105 -3.02 26.40 -15.15
CA THR A 105 -1.64 25.91 -15.09
C THR A 105 -1.49 24.58 -15.82
N ALA A 106 -2.39 23.62 -15.55
CA ALA A 106 -2.42 22.33 -16.24
C ALA A 106 -2.57 22.46 -17.77
N VAL A 107 -3.48 23.31 -18.23
CA VAL A 107 -3.68 23.59 -19.66
C VAL A 107 -2.40 24.16 -20.26
N LYS A 108 -1.76 25.13 -19.59
CA LYS A 108 -0.51 25.71 -20.05
C LYS A 108 0.61 24.67 -20.16
N GLU A 109 0.79 23.86 -19.13
CA GLU A 109 1.81 22.78 -19.11
C GLU A 109 1.57 21.78 -20.26
N ILE A 110 0.35 21.27 -20.42
CA ILE A 110 0.02 20.27 -21.45
C ILE A 110 0.14 20.84 -22.87
N THR A 111 -0.27 22.09 -23.08
CA THR A 111 -0.25 22.74 -24.41
C THR A 111 1.15 23.15 -24.84
N THR A 112 2.05 23.45 -23.90
CA THR A 112 3.44 23.81 -24.18
C THR A 112 4.40 22.61 -24.21
N ALA A 113 3.99 21.46 -23.67
CA ALA A 113 4.76 20.23 -23.72
C ALA A 113 5.00 19.73 -25.15
N SER A 114 6.20 19.19 -25.37
CA SER A 114 6.54 18.49 -26.62
C SER A 114 5.64 17.27 -26.83
N PRO A 115 5.41 16.80 -28.07
CA PRO A 115 4.57 15.63 -28.32
C PRO A 115 4.98 14.39 -27.51
N SER A 116 6.29 14.16 -27.32
CA SER A 116 6.83 13.05 -26.53
C SER A 116 6.58 13.17 -25.02
N GLU A 117 6.45 14.39 -24.49
CA GLU A 117 6.29 14.65 -23.05
C GLU A 117 4.84 14.92 -22.66
N ARG A 118 3.93 15.09 -23.63
CA ARG A 118 2.56 15.52 -23.40
C ARG A 118 1.76 14.55 -22.53
N ILE A 119 1.92 13.25 -22.74
CA ILE A 119 1.28 12.23 -21.87
C ILE A 119 1.88 12.27 -20.47
N ALA A 120 3.21 12.35 -20.35
CA ALA A 120 3.86 12.43 -19.04
C ALA A 120 3.44 13.68 -18.24
N THR A 121 3.25 14.79 -18.95
CA THR A 121 2.73 16.04 -18.38
C THR A 121 1.27 15.88 -17.93
N LEU A 122 0.42 15.29 -18.77
CA LEU A 122 -0.97 14.96 -18.40
C LEU A 122 -1.01 14.11 -17.12
N LEU A 123 -0.21 13.05 -17.06
CA LEU A 123 -0.15 12.14 -15.90
C LEU A 123 0.39 12.83 -14.64
N SER A 124 1.32 13.77 -14.80
CA SER A 124 1.81 14.59 -13.68
C SER A 124 0.72 15.52 -13.16
N VAL A 125 -0.09 16.09 -14.05
CA VAL A 125 -1.21 16.96 -13.72
C VAL A 125 -2.32 16.21 -12.99
N THR A 126 -2.59 14.96 -13.39
CA THR A 126 -3.66 14.10 -12.83
C THR A 126 -3.19 13.17 -11.70
N ASP A 127 -1.94 13.31 -11.26
CA ASP A 127 -1.35 12.54 -10.17
C ASP A 127 -2.13 12.75 -8.85
N ALA A 128 -2.55 11.66 -8.21
CA ALA A 128 -3.24 11.71 -6.92
C ALA A 128 -2.32 12.15 -5.78
N ASN A 129 -1.00 12.07 -5.96
CA ASN A 129 -0.02 12.45 -4.95
C ASN A 129 0.25 13.97 -4.91
N ARG A 130 -0.39 14.77 -5.78
CA ARG A 130 -0.29 16.24 -5.68
C ARG A 130 -0.94 16.73 -4.40
N LYS A 131 -0.42 17.84 -3.85
CA LYS A 131 -1.03 18.53 -2.70
C LYS A 131 -2.51 18.86 -2.91
N GLN A 132 -2.89 19.17 -4.14
CA GLN A 132 -4.26 19.42 -4.56
C GLN A 132 -4.57 18.60 -5.82
N PRO A 133 -5.05 17.35 -5.68
CA PRO A 133 -5.39 16.52 -6.82
C PRO A 133 -6.67 17.04 -7.50
N LEU A 134 -6.75 16.90 -8.82
CA LEU A 134 -7.90 17.37 -9.58
C LEU A 134 -9.15 16.50 -9.31
N SER A 135 -10.28 17.13 -9.01
CA SER A 135 -11.58 16.48 -8.92
C SER A 135 -12.13 16.08 -10.29
N LEU A 136 -13.13 15.20 -10.33
CA LEU A 136 -13.82 14.82 -11.58
C LEU A 136 -14.38 16.04 -12.33
N GLN A 137 -14.93 17.02 -11.60
CA GLN A 137 -15.44 18.26 -12.18
C GLN A 137 -14.31 19.11 -12.78
N GLN A 138 -13.16 19.20 -12.11
CA GLN A 138 -11.99 19.94 -12.60
C GLN A 138 -11.37 19.24 -13.83
N LEU A 139 -11.37 17.91 -13.88
CA LEU A 139 -10.93 17.16 -15.06
C LEU A 139 -11.88 17.36 -16.25
N GLN A 140 -13.19 17.47 -16.00
CA GLN A 140 -14.15 17.84 -17.04
C GLN A 140 -13.89 19.26 -17.57
N GLN A 141 -13.54 20.21 -16.70
CA GLN A 141 -13.17 21.58 -17.09
C GLN A 141 -11.83 21.61 -17.86
N LEU A 142 -10.84 20.81 -17.44
CA LEU A 142 -9.58 20.63 -18.16
C LEU A 142 -9.82 20.09 -19.58
N SER A 143 -10.62 19.04 -19.73
CA SER A 143 -11.02 18.50 -21.04
C SER A 143 -11.64 19.57 -21.93
N LYS A 144 -12.62 20.33 -21.42
CA LYS A 144 -13.25 21.44 -22.16
C LYS A 144 -12.25 22.52 -22.57
N SER A 145 -11.31 22.85 -21.70
CA SER A 145 -10.28 23.87 -21.97
C SER A 145 -9.29 23.40 -23.03
N LEU A 146 -8.82 22.15 -22.96
CA LEU A 146 -7.95 21.55 -23.98
C LEU A 146 -8.64 21.44 -25.35
N GLN A 147 -9.97 21.24 -25.39
CA GLN A 147 -10.74 21.20 -26.63
C GLN A 147 -10.63 22.50 -27.43
N SER A 148 -10.41 23.65 -26.78
CA SER A 148 -10.21 24.93 -27.49
C SER A 148 -8.95 24.97 -28.35
N PHE A 149 -7.97 24.10 -28.06
CA PHE A 149 -6.73 23.94 -28.82
C PHE A 149 -6.78 22.76 -29.81
N ALA A 150 -7.90 22.03 -29.87
CA ALA A 150 -8.03 20.80 -30.66
C ALA A 150 -7.81 21.01 -32.17
N GLN A 151 -8.21 22.15 -32.71
CA GLN A 151 -8.01 22.46 -34.14
C GLN A 151 -6.54 22.65 -34.52
N ALA A 152 -5.70 23.05 -33.56
CA ALA A 152 -4.29 23.34 -33.79
C ALA A 152 -3.39 22.11 -33.56
N ASN A 153 -3.87 21.08 -32.86
CA ASN A 153 -3.05 19.94 -32.46
C ASN A 153 -3.90 18.67 -32.26
N SER A 154 -3.63 17.65 -33.08
CA SER A 154 -4.33 16.36 -33.07
C SER A 154 -4.21 15.61 -31.74
N ASP A 155 -3.08 15.72 -31.05
CA ASP A 155 -2.87 15.02 -29.78
C ASP A 155 -3.70 15.67 -28.67
N LEU A 156 -3.78 17.00 -28.66
CA LEU A 156 -4.64 17.73 -27.72
C LEU A 156 -6.12 17.39 -27.95
N GLN A 157 -6.54 17.24 -29.22
CA GLN A 157 -7.88 16.76 -29.55
C GLN A 157 -8.13 15.35 -29.01
N GLN A 158 -7.18 14.42 -29.23
CA GLN A 158 -7.27 13.05 -28.72
C GLN A 158 -7.31 13.00 -27.19
N ILE A 159 -6.45 13.75 -26.50
CA ILE A 159 -6.42 13.82 -25.03
C ILE A 159 -7.72 14.41 -24.48
N ALA A 160 -8.19 15.55 -25.00
CA ALA A 160 -9.41 16.18 -24.54
C ALA A 160 -10.63 15.24 -24.70
N SER A 161 -10.71 14.56 -25.84
CA SER A 161 -11.76 13.59 -26.14
C SER A 161 -11.65 12.35 -25.24
N ALA A 162 -10.44 11.85 -25.00
CA ALA A 162 -10.19 10.71 -24.11
C ALA A 162 -10.58 11.00 -22.65
N ILE A 163 -10.25 12.20 -22.13
CA ILE A 163 -10.70 12.61 -20.79
C ILE A 163 -12.22 12.61 -20.73
N ALA A 164 -12.91 13.20 -21.71
CA ALA A 164 -14.38 13.24 -21.74
C ALA A 164 -15.01 11.84 -21.82
N ARG A 165 -14.46 10.95 -22.67
CA ARG A 165 -14.88 9.55 -22.78
C ARG A 165 -14.69 8.82 -21.44
N SER A 166 -13.50 8.91 -20.85
CA SER A 166 -13.18 8.24 -19.58
C SER A 166 -14.10 8.65 -18.43
N LEU A 167 -14.49 9.93 -18.35
CA LEU A 167 -15.44 10.42 -17.34
C LEU A 167 -16.85 9.85 -17.55
N THR A 168 -17.27 9.72 -18.81
CA THR A 168 -18.56 9.08 -19.15
C THR A 168 -18.53 7.59 -18.80
N THR A 169 -17.44 6.90 -19.14
CA THR A 169 -17.27 5.48 -18.78
C THR A 169 -17.19 5.28 -17.27
N TRP A 170 -16.53 6.18 -16.54
CA TRP A 170 -16.47 6.14 -15.08
C TRP A 170 -17.86 6.28 -14.44
N GLN A 171 -18.72 7.16 -14.97
CA GLN A 171 -20.09 7.30 -14.49
C GLN A 171 -20.90 6.00 -14.60
N GLN A 172 -20.59 5.15 -15.56
CA GLN A 172 -21.20 3.83 -15.72
C GLN A 172 -20.55 2.80 -14.79
N LEU A 173 -19.22 2.83 -14.65
CA LEU A 173 -18.46 1.87 -13.84
C LEU A 173 -18.66 2.02 -12.34
N GLN A 174 -18.86 3.24 -11.83
CA GLN A 174 -18.92 3.50 -10.39
C GLN A 174 -20.02 2.69 -9.67
N ASP A 175 -21.16 2.44 -10.33
CA ASP A 175 -22.27 1.66 -9.78
C ASP A 175 -21.94 0.14 -9.70
N HIS A 176 -20.91 -0.29 -10.43
CA HIS A 176 -20.43 -1.67 -10.51
C HIS A 176 -19.05 -1.86 -9.85
N LEU A 177 -18.56 -0.87 -9.10
CA LEU A 177 -17.21 -0.88 -8.53
C LEU A 177 -16.95 -2.12 -7.66
N VAL A 178 -17.94 -2.49 -6.83
CA VAL A 178 -17.85 -3.60 -5.86
C VAL A 178 -18.92 -4.66 -6.05
N SER A 179 -19.71 -4.62 -7.14
CA SER A 179 -20.83 -5.56 -7.33
C SER A 179 -20.36 -7.02 -7.40
N TRP A 180 -19.17 -7.24 -7.95
CA TRP A 180 -18.51 -8.55 -8.03
C TRP A 180 -18.25 -9.20 -6.65
N MET A 181 -18.15 -8.41 -5.58
CA MET A 181 -17.93 -8.93 -4.22
C MET A 181 -19.17 -9.65 -3.68
N TYR A 182 -20.37 -9.33 -4.18
CA TYR A 182 -21.62 -9.97 -3.76
C TYR A 182 -21.97 -11.22 -4.59
N GLU A 183 -21.32 -11.37 -5.75
CA GLU A 183 -21.49 -12.51 -6.64
C GLU A 183 -20.66 -13.72 -6.18
N ARG A 184 -19.62 -13.51 -5.36
CA ARG A 184 -18.73 -14.55 -4.85
C ARG A 184 -18.83 -14.71 -3.34
N ARG A 185 -19.13 -15.92 -2.88
CA ARG A 185 -19.20 -16.25 -1.44
C ARG A 185 -17.85 -16.64 -0.82
N GLU A 186 -16.86 -17.06 -1.61
CA GLU A 186 -15.68 -17.77 -1.06
C GLU A 186 -14.31 -17.17 -1.43
N SER A 187 -14.18 -16.28 -2.43
CA SER A 187 -12.90 -15.62 -2.74
C SER A 187 -13.04 -14.12 -3.03
N LEU A 188 -12.44 -13.31 -2.17
CA LEU A 188 -12.26 -11.86 -2.37
C LEU A 188 -10.88 -11.63 -2.99
N GLY A 189 -10.84 -11.06 -4.20
CA GLY A 189 -9.59 -10.80 -4.91
C GLY A 189 -9.81 -10.58 -6.41
N PHE A 190 -8.71 -10.30 -7.12
CA PHE A 190 -8.72 -10.09 -8.57
C PHE A 190 -8.66 -11.38 -9.39
N GLY A 191 -8.30 -12.51 -8.78
CA GLY A 191 -8.29 -13.85 -9.42
C GLY A 191 -9.69 -14.45 -9.50
N GLY A 192 -9.97 -15.35 -10.46
CA GLY A 192 -11.32 -15.84 -10.73
C GLY A 192 -11.44 -17.06 -11.62
N VAL A 193 -12.68 -17.54 -11.83
CA VAL A 193 -12.94 -18.44 -12.97
C VAL A 193 -12.62 -17.64 -14.24
N PRO A 194 -11.58 -18.03 -15.01
CA PRO A 194 -11.11 -17.23 -16.13
C PRO A 194 -12.25 -16.89 -17.09
N GLY A 195 -12.46 -15.59 -17.32
CA GLY A 195 -13.39 -15.06 -18.32
C GLY A 195 -14.87 -14.96 -17.93
N GLU A 196 -15.31 -15.55 -16.81
CA GLU A 196 -16.75 -15.58 -16.45
C GLU A 196 -17.13 -14.66 -15.29
N ASN A 197 -16.35 -14.68 -14.20
CA ASN A 197 -16.70 -14.00 -12.95
C ASN A 197 -15.50 -13.21 -12.40
N GLY A 198 -15.73 -12.07 -11.74
CA GLY A 198 -14.68 -11.27 -11.06
C GLY A 198 -14.66 -9.80 -11.47
N PRO A 199 -13.85 -8.97 -10.80
CA PRO A 199 -13.83 -7.52 -11.00
C PRO A 199 -13.59 -7.14 -12.47
N TRP A 200 -12.58 -7.74 -13.10
CA TRP A 200 -12.23 -7.47 -14.51
C TRP A 200 -13.35 -7.80 -15.49
N ALA A 201 -13.99 -8.97 -15.34
CA ALA A 201 -15.10 -9.39 -16.18
C ALA A 201 -16.33 -8.48 -16.02
N THR A 202 -16.63 -8.07 -14.78
CA THR A 202 -17.74 -7.17 -14.45
C THR A 202 -17.51 -5.78 -15.06
N TRP A 203 -16.33 -5.21 -14.91
CA TRP A 203 -16.00 -3.91 -15.49
C TRP A 203 -15.92 -3.96 -17.01
N ALA A 204 -15.42 -5.03 -17.61
CA ALA A 204 -15.36 -5.19 -19.07
C ALA A 204 -16.75 -5.09 -19.72
N LYS A 205 -17.82 -5.54 -19.04
CA LYS A 205 -19.21 -5.45 -19.55
C LYS A 205 -19.73 -4.00 -19.63
N GLN A 206 -19.15 -3.08 -18.86
CA GLN A 206 -19.58 -1.67 -18.78
C GLN A 206 -18.71 -0.73 -19.64
N VAL A 207 -17.57 -1.20 -20.16
CA VAL A 207 -16.67 -0.39 -20.97
C VAL A 207 -16.95 -0.59 -22.46
N ASN A 208 -17.29 0.50 -23.16
CA ASN A 208 -17.58 0.49 -24.60
C ASN A 208 -16.35 0.69 -25.49
N SER A 209 -15.26 1.23 -24.95
CA SER A 209 -13.99 1.42 -25.68
C SER A 209 -13.38 0.06 -26.00
N THR A 210 -13.16 -0.23 -27.29
CA THR A 210 -12.68 -1.54 -27.76
C THR A 210 -11.34 -1.91 -27.13
N PHE A 211 -10.41 -0.96 -27.07
CA PHE A 211 -9.08 -1.15 -26.50
C PHE A 211 -9.13 -1.39 -24.98
N SER A 212 -9.84 -0.53 -24.24
CA SER A 212 -9.95 -0.66 -22.77
C SER A 212 -10.71 -1.93 -22.37
N GLN A 213 -11.78 -2.27 -23.10
CA GLN A 213 -12.53 -3.50 -22.89
C GLN A 213 -11.68 -4.75 -23.18
N ALA A 214 -10.85 -4.72 -24.22
CA ALA A 214 -9.98 -5.84 -24.57
C ALA A 214 -8.97 -6.12 -23.44
N LEU A 215 -8.31 -5.10 -22.88
CA LEU A 215 -7.41 -5.29 -21.73
C LEU A 215 -8.15 -5.90 -20.53
N LEU A 216 -9.32 -5.38 -20.16
CA LEU A 216 -10.10 -5.92 -19.04
C LEU A 216 -10.51 -7.38 -19.27
N ARG A 217 -10.79 -7.79 -20.53
CA ARG A 217 -11.06 -9.19 -20.88
C ARG A 217 -9.82 -10.08 -20.79
N THR A 218 -8.66 -9.58 -21.23
CA THR A 218 -7.36 -10.26 -21.06
C THR A 218 -7.10 -10.51 -19.57
N LEU A 219 -7.23 -9.48 -18.73
CA LEU A 219 -7.06 -9.59 -17.28
C LEU A 219 -8.09 -10.54 -16.65
N ALA A 220 -9.34 -10.54 -17.13
CA ALA A 220 -10.38 -11.45 -16.64
C ALA A 220 -10.08 -12.92 -16.95
N ARG A 221 -9.29 -13.21 -17.99
CA ARG A 221 -8.84 -14.56 -18.37
C ARG A 221 -7.50 -14.94 -17.75
N GLU A 222 -6.94 -14.08 -16.91
CA GLU A 222 -5.60 -14.24 -16.32
C GLU A 222 -4.50 -14.35 -17.39
N GLU A 223 -4.75 -13.77 -18.58
CA GLU A 223 -3.80 -13.68 -19.69
C GLU A 223 -2.79 -12.53 -19.44
N SER A 224 -1.62 -12.60 -20.09
CA SER A 224 -0.52 -11.65 -19.87
C SER A 224 -0.81 -10.25 -20.42
N ALA A 225 -0.69 -9.22 -19.57
CA ALA A 225 -0.78 -7.83 -20.04
C ALA A 225 0.44 -7.43 -20.91
N ILE A 226 1.57 -8.15 -20.80
CA ILE A 226 2.74 -7.97 -21.67
C ILE A 226 2.37 -8.36 -23.11
N GLU A 227 1.80 -9.56 -23.29
CA GLU A 227 1.39 -10.06 -24.61
C GLU A 227 0.31 -9.18 -25.24
N PHE A 228 -0.66 -8.73 -24.43
CA PHE A 228 -1.67 -7.77 -24.87
C PHE A 228 -1.03 -6.49 -25.44
N ALA A 229 -0.08 -5.89 -24.72
CA ALA A 229 0.58 -4.67 -25.19
C ALA A 229 1.43 -4.92 -26.46
N GLN A 230 2.13 -6.05 -26.54
CA GLN A 230 2.91 -6.44 -27.73
C GLN A 230 2.03 -6.64 -28.97
N GLN A 231 0.80 -7.14 -28.80
CA GLN A 231 -0.16 -7.32 -29.89
C GLN A 231 -0.85 -6.02 -30.32
N ASN A 232 -0.79 -4.96 -29.48
CA ASN A 232 -1.49 -3.69 -29.70
C ASN A 232 -0.53 -2.49 -29.79
N THR A 233 0.54 -2.61 -30.57
CA THR A 233 1.56 -1.56 -30.72
C THR A 233 1.07 -0.29 -31.44
N SER A 234 0.01 -0.38 -32.23
CA SER A 234 -0.59 0.75 -32.98
C SER A 234 -1.68 1.50 -32.21
N VAL A 235 -1.65 1.48 -30.87
CA VAL A 235 -2.64 2.18 -30.03
C VAL A 235 -2.55 3.69 -30.19
N THR A 236 -3.72 4.36 -30.27
CA THR A 236 -3.81 5.82 -30.35
C THR A 236 -3.58 6.47 -28.99
N ILE A 237 -3.16 7.75 -28.97
CA ILE A 237 -3.03 8.52 -27.73
C ILE A 237 -4.38 8.56 -27.01
N GLY A 238 -5.46 8.73 -27.78
CA GLY A 238 -6.81 8.81 -27.23
C GLY A 238 -7.25 7.53 -26.52
N ASP A 239 -6.98 6.36 -27.10
CA ASP A 239 -7.41 5.08 -26.51
C ASP A 239 -6.53 4.68 -25.32
N TRP A 240 -5.23 4.98 -25.39
CA TRP A 240 -4.31 4.75 -24.26
C TRP A 240 -4.65 5.66 -23.07
N VAL A 241 -4.91 6.96 -23.30
CA VAL A 241 -5.28 7.91 -22.24
C VAL A 241 -6.63 7.54 -21.62
N GLU A 242 -7.61 7.11 -22.42
CA GLU A 242 -8.90 6.64 -21.92
C GLU A 242 -8.72 5.44 -20.99
N MET A 243 -7.98 4.41 -21.43
CA MET A 243 -7.66 3.23 -20.63
C MET A 243 -6.95 3.61 -19.32
N ALA A 244 -5.96 4.50 -19.40
CA ALA A 244 -5.18 4.93 -18.25
C ALA A 244 -6.04 5.59 -17.18
N LEU A 245 -6.91 6.52 -17.58
CA LEU A 245 -7.80 7.21 -16.64
C LEU A 245 -8.86 6.26 -16.05
N ILE A 246 -9.42 5.33 -16.84
CA ILE A 246 -10.36 4.32 -16.35
C ILE A 246 -9.72 3.46 -15.25
N LEU A 247 -8.53 2.92 -15.51
CA LEU A 247 -7.83 2.08 -14.53
C LEU A 247 -7.43 2.87 -13.27
N GLN A 248 -6.98 4.12 -13.43
CA GLN A 248 -6.68 4.99 -12.29
C GLN A 248 -7.92 5.25 -11.44
N TYR A 249 -9.09 5.50 -12.03
CA TYR A 249 -10.32 5.72 -11.25
C TYR A 249 -10.82 4.46 -10.56
N LEU A 250 -10.75 3.31 -11.23
CA LEU A 250 -11.07 2.01 -10.63
C LEU A 250 -10.19 1.76 -9.40
N GLN A 251 -8.87 1.86 -9.56
CA GLN A 251 -7.91 1.67 -8.48
C GLN A 251 -8.16 2.61 -7.30
N ARG A 252 -8.23 3.93 -7.56
CA ARG A 252 -8.40 4.95 -6.52
C ARG A 252 -9.72 4.80 -5.77
N SER A 253 -10.81 4.57 -6.50
CA SER A 253 -12.14 4.46 -5.90
C SER A 253 -12.29 3.18 -5.11
N LEU A 254 -11.70 2.07 -5.59
CA LEU A 254 -11.73 0.80 -4.89
C LEU A 254 -10.91 0.87 -3.58
N VAL A 255 -9.72 1.46 -3.61
CA VAL A 255 -8.94 1.74 -2.38
C VAL A 255 -9.71 2.64 -1.44
N ASN A 256 -10.30 3.75 -1.93
CA ASN A 256 -11.09 4.63 -1.09
C ASN A 256 -12.30 3.92 -0.46
N TRP A 257 -12.93 3.00 -1.20
CA TRP A 257 -14.02 2.18 -0.66
C TRP A 257 -13.53 1.21 0.42
N PHE A 258 -12.38 0.54 0.20
CA PHE A 258 -11.79 -0.37 1.17
C PHE A 258 -11.28 0.33 2.44
N ASP A 259 -10.65 1.50 2.30
CA ASP A 259 -10.15 2.32 3.41
C ASP A 259 -11.31 2.81 4.32
N GLN A 260 -12.52 2.97 3.77
CA GLN A 260 -13.70 3.45 4.49
C GLN A 260 -14.54 2.34 5.15
N GLN A 261 -14.13 1.07 5.08
CA GLN A 261 -14.93 -0.04 5.62
C GLN A 261 -15.01 0.02 7.16
N PRO A 262 -16.20 0.31 7.75
CA PRO A 262 -16.31 0.61 9.17
C PRO A 262 -16.26 -0.63 10.08
N TYR A 263 -16.52 -1.83 9.53
CA TYR A 263 -16.68 -3.06 10.32
C TYR A 263 -15.46 -3.98 10.32
N ASN A 264 -14.46 -3.75 9.47
CA ASN A 264 -13.23 -4.54 9.46
C ASN A 264 -12.05 -3.75 8.83
N VAL A 265 -11.45 -2.87 9.62
CA VAL A 265 -10.33 -2.02 9.19
C VAL A 265 -9.15 -2.84 8.66
N LYS A 266 -8.86 -4.01 9.25
CA LYS A 266 -7.77 -4.90 8.82
C LYS A 266 -8.06 -5.57 7.47
N ALA A 267 -9.28 -6.04 7.23
CA ALA A 267 -9.65 -6.56 5.92
C ALA A 267 -9.63 -5.46 4.85
N GLY A 268 -10.09 -4.25 5.19
CA GLY A 268 -10.01 -3.08 4.30
C GLY A 268 -8.57 -2.72 3.92
N SER A 269 -7.65 -2.68 4.89
CA SER A 269 -6.24 -2.42 4.59
C SER A 269 -5.61 -3.50 3.71
N ASN A 270 -5.92 -4.78 3.96
CA ASN A 270 -5.38 -5.89 3.16
C ASN A 270 -5.87 -5.84 1.71
N LEU A 271 -7.16 -5.57 1.50
CA LEU A 271 -7.73 -5.41 0.16
C LEU A 271 -7.18 -4.16 -0.56
N SER A 272 -6.88 -3.10 0.18
CA SER A 272 -6.23 -1.90 -0.36
C SER A 272 -4.80 -2.19 -0.79
N ILE A 273 -4.01 -2.87 0.05
CA ILE A 273 -2.65 -3.34 -0.28
C ILE A 273 -2.67 -4.18 -1.55
N SER A 274 -3.55 -5.19 -1.61
CA SER A 274 -3.71 -6.05 -2.79
C SER A 274 -4.06 -5.23 -4.04
N THR A 275 -4.93 -4.22 -3.91
CA THR A 275 -5.33 -3.35 -5.02
C THR A 275 -4.17 -2.49 -5.53
N PHE A 276 -3.42 -1.83 -4.65
CA PHE A 276 -2.26 -1.03 -5.04
C PHE A 276 -1.27 -1.85 -5.86
N LEU A 277 -0.92 -3.02 -5.34
CA LEU A 277 0.09 -3.85 -5.94
C LEU A 277 -0.41 -4.48 -7.24
N THR A 278 -1.64 -5.03 -7.27
CA THR A 278 -2.22 -5.59 -8.51
C THR A 278 -2.17 -4.58 -9.65
N PHE A 279 -2.60 -3.33 -9.41
CA PHE A 279 -2.55 -2.29 -10.44
C PHE A 279 -1.12 -1.87 -10.77
N ALA A 280 -0.22 -1.78 -9.80
CA ALA A 280 1.20 -1.49 -10.05
C ALA A 280 1.84 -2.56 -10.96
N VAL A 281 1.52 -3.85 -10.73
CA VAL A 281 1.99 -4.96 -11.58
C VAL A 281 1.45 -4.86 -12.99
N ILE A 282 0.15 -4.62 -13.15
CA ILE A 282 -0.47 -4.46 -14.48
C ILE A 282 0.23 -3.33 -15.25
N TRP A 283 0.45 -2.19 -14.61
CA TRP A 283 1.16 -1.07 -15.25
C TRP A 283 2.62 -1.39 -15.57
N SER A 284 3.29 -2.17 -14.73
CA SER A 284 4.65 -2.63 -15.00
C SER A 284 4.71 -3.60 -16.18
N GLN A 285 3.75 -4.51 -16.29
CA GLN A 285 3.63 -5.44 -17.42
C GLN A 285 3.30 -4.70 -18.72
N LEU A 286 2.39 -3.72 -18.68
CA LEU A 286 2.11 -2.85 -19.82
C LEU A 286 3.36 -2.06 -20.23
N ALA A 287 4.13 -1.54 -19.26
CA ALA A 287 5.38 -0.85 -19.55
C ALA A 287 6.37 -1.76 -20.30
N ASN A 288 6.53 -3.00 -19.84
CA ASN A 288 7.39 -3.97 -20.51
C ASN A 288 6.88 -4.30 -21.91
N GLY A 289 5.59 -4.62 -22.06
CA GLY A 289 5.02 -5.06 -23.34
C GLY A 289 4.96 -3.97 -24.41
N PHE A 290 4.85 -2.69 -24.02
CA PHE A 290 4.93 -1.56 -24.95
C PHE A 290 6.37 -1.23 -25.42
N GLY A 291 7.41 -1.88 -24.90
CA GLY A 291 8.81 -1.69 -25.33
C GLY A 291 9.33 -0.27 -25.13
N ASP A 292 10.23 0.22 -25.99
CA ASP A 292 10.73 1.61 -25.92
C ASP A 292 9.79 2.59 -26.64
N THR A 293 8.57 2.74 -26.12
CA THR A 293 7.57 3.70 -26.62
C THR A 293 7.20 4.69 -25.53
N LEU A 294 6.54 5.79 -25.93
CA LEU A 294 6.01 6.78 -24.98
C LEU A 294 5.00 6.14 -23.99
N TYR A 295 4.28 5.09 -24.42
CA TYR A 295 3.32 4.37 -23.59
C TYR A 295 3.99 3.54 -22.51
N SER A 296 5.20 3.04 -22.76
CA SER A 296 5.98 2.34 -21.74
C SER A 296 6.44 3.28 -20.63
N LYS A 297 6.99 4.43 -21.00
CA LYS A 297 7.39 5.48 -20.05
C LYS A 297 6.20 5.98 -19.25
N ALA A 298 5.07 6.22 -19.92
CA ALA A 298 3.83 6.63 -19.28
C ALA A 298 3.26 5.55 -18.34
N SER A 299 3.31 4.27 -18.72
CA SER A 299 2.91 3.14 -17.86
C SER A 299 3.78 3.04 -16.60
N SER A 300 5.10 3.19 -16.77
CA SER A 300 6.07 3.22 -15.66
C SER A 300 5.79 4.38 -14.70
N GLN A 301 5.48 5.56 -15.24
CA GLN A 301 5.10 6.73 -14.43
C GLN A 301 3.84 6.47 -13.60
N ILE A 302 2.80 5.85 -14.16
CA ILE A 302 1.58 5.51 -13.41
C ILE A 302 1.89 4.48 -12.33
N MET A 303 2.69 3.46 -12.62
CA MET A 303 3.14 2.49 -11.63
C MET A 303 3.84 3.19 -10.45
N LEU A 304 4.79 4.10 -10.72
CA LEU A 304 5.48 4.86 -9.67
C LEU A 304 4.54 5.78 -8.88
N GLN A 305 3.50 6.34 -9.52
CA GLN A 305 2.46 7.11 -8.83
C GLN A 305 1.65 6.24 -7.85
N ILE A 306 1.28 5.04 -8.27
CA ILE A 306 0.54 4.07 -7.44
C ILE A 306 1.40 3.66 -6.24
N LEU A 307 2.68 3.31 -6.47
CA LEU A 307 3.59 2.91 -5.40
C LEU A 307 3.90 4.06 -4.43
N ARG A 308 4.07 5.30 -4.91
CA ARG A 308 4.21 6.47 -4.03
C ARG A 308 2.97 6.68 -3.17
N ASN A 309 1.78 6.49 -3.73
CA ASN A 309 0.54 6.60 -2.97
C ASN A 309 0.41 5.50 -1.92
N PHE A 310 0.83 4.28 -2.26
CA PHE A 310 0.86 3.13 -1.36
C PHE A 310 1.83 3.34 -0.20
N ALA A 311 3.06 3.81 -0.47
CA ALA A 311 4.10 4.05 0.53
C ALA A 311 3.72 5.08 1.60
N GLN A 312 2.77 5.97 1.32
CA GLN A 312 2.27 6.98 2.24
C GLN A 312 1.11 6.47 3.13
N ARG A 313 0.60 5.25 2.89
CA ARG A 313 -0.53 4.73 3.66
C ARG A 313 -0.12 4.39 5.09
N PRO A 314 -0.99 4.63 6.09
CA PRO A 314 -0.68 4.37 7.50
C PRO A 314 -0.50 2.87 7.79
N TYR A 315 -1.05 2.00 6.95
CA TYR A 315 -0.91 0.55 7.01
C TYR A 315 0.21 0.01 6.10
N PHE A 316 1.11 0.86 5.60
CA PHE A 316 2.24 0.39 4.80
C PHE A 316 3.10 -0.61 5.60
N PRO A 317 3.35 -1.82 5.10
CA PRO A 317 3.96 -2.89 5.89
C PRO A 317 5.49 -2.74 5.94
N LEU A 318 5.98 -1.84 6.80
CA LEU A 318 7.43 -1.62 6.98
C LEU A 318 8.16 -2.86 7.52
N TYR A 319 7.53 -3.62 8.42
CA TYR A 319 8.14 -4.76 9.11
C TYR A 319 7.57 -6.13 8.69
N GLY A 320 6.34 -6.14 8.15
CA GLY A 320 5.62 -7.35 7.74
C GLY A 320 5.75 -7.68 6.26
N GLY A 321 5.44 -8.93 5.89
CA GLY A 321 5.42 -9.36 4.49
C GLY A 321 4.12 -9.05 3.75
N ILE A 322 4.23 -8.75 2.45
CA ILE A 322 3.08 -8.55 1.54
C ILE A 322 2.52 -9.87 0.99
N PHE A 323 3.21 -10.99 1.26
CA PHE A 323 2.83 -12.32 0.79
C PHE A 323 1.43 -12.76 1.20
N ALA A 324 0.86 -12.17 2.26
CA ALA A 324 -0.55 -12.32 2.65
C ALA A 324 -1.54 -12.07 1.49
N SER A 325 -1.16 -11.27 0.49
CA SER A 325 -2.04 -10.77 -0.57
C SER A 325 -1.76 -11.34 -1.96
N PHE A 326 -0.74 -12.18 -2.13
CA PHE A 326 -0.31 -12.70 -3.43
C PHE A 326 0.09 -14.17 -3.35
N SER A 327 -0.53 -15.02 -4.18
CA SER A 327 -0.12 -16.41 -4.41
C SER A 327 0.59 -16.55 -5.77
N GLY A 328 1.52 -17.50 -5.86
CA GLY A 328 2.13 -17.94 -7.12
C GLY A 328 3.34 -17.11 -7.62
N SER A 329 3.73 -17.32 -8.88
CA SER A 329 4.90 -16.66 -9.51
C SER A 329 4.71 -15.16 -9.77
N TYR A 330 3.47 -14.66 -9.68
CA TYR A 330 3.08 -13.30 -10.03
C TYR A 330 3.88 -12.22 -9.30
N LEU A 331 4.18 -12.45 -8.02
CA LEU A 331 4.97 -11.52 -7.20
C LEU A 331 6.44 -11.50 -7.63
N ARG A 332 7.03 -12.63 -8.03
CA ARG A 332 8.43 -12.68 -8.53
C ARG A 332 8.60 -11.84 -9.78
N ASP A 333 7.73 -12.07 -10.76
CA ASP A 333 7.78 -11.37 -12.03
C ASP A 333 7.48 -9.88 -11.82
N ALA A 334 6.43 -9.56 -11.07
CA ALA A 334 6.09 -8.20 -10.66
C ALA A 334 7.28 -7.43 -10.08
N LEU A 335 7.92 -7.96 -9.03
CA LEU A 335 9.01 -7.28 -8.34
C LEU A 335 10.24 -7.12 -9.24
N SER A 336 10.46 -8.04 -10.19
CA SER A 336 11.53 -7.91 -11.19
C SER A 336 11.29 -6.73 -12.14
N TYR A 337 10.04 -6.46 -12.50
CA TYR A 337 9.67 -5.34 -13.38
C TYR A 337 9.65 -3.98 -12.66
N LEU A 338 9.51 -3.96 -11.33
CA LEU A 338 9.54 -2.72 -10.55
C LEU A 338 10.96 -2.13 -10.41
N ASP A 339 12.01 -2.96 -10.53
CA ASP A 339 13.41 -2.57 -10.29
C ASP A 339 13.85 -1.40 -11.20
N GLU A 340 13.73 -1.56 -12.52
CA GLU A 340 14.25 -0.56 -13.47
C GLU A 340 13.58 0.82 -13.35
N PRO A 341 12.23 0.95 -13.28
CA PRO A 341 11.62 2.26 -13.07
C PRO A 341 11.95 2.88 -11.72
N LEU A 342 12.14 2.07 -10.67
CA LEU A 342 12.52 2.57 -9.34
C LEU A 342 13.97 3.06 -9.29
N ARG A 343 14.89 2.44 -10.03
CA ARG A 343 16.26 2.95 -10.18
C ARG A 343 16.28 4.38 -10.74
N GLN A 344 15.41 4.65 -11.71
CA GLN A 344 15.29 5.96 -12.35
C GLN A 344 14.46 6.97 -11.55
N ALA A 345 13.72 6.52 -10.54
CA ALA A 345 12.92 7.39 -9.68
C ALA A 345 13.79 8.19 -8.70
N GLU A 346 13.33 9.41 -8.40
CA GLU A 346 13.97 10.29 -7.40
C GLU A 346 14.08 9.61 -6.03
N GLY A 347 15.15 9.93 -5.29
CA GLY A 347 15.42 9.44 -3.94
C GLY A 347 14.48 10.02 -2.89
N THR A 348 13.19 9.67 -2.94
CA THR A 348 12.19 10.12 -1.97
C THR A 348 11.98 9.12 -0.84
N GLN A 349 11.35 9.58 0.25
CA GLN A 349 10.90 8.72 1.34
C GLN A 349 10.07 7.52 0.84
N GLU A 350 9.17 7.75 -0.11
CA GLU A 350 8.35 6.70 -0.69
C GLU A 350 9.19 5.67 -1.43
N LYS A 351 10.21 6.10 -2.19
CA LYS A 351 11.13 5.18 -2.87
C LYS A 351 11.83 4.27 -1.84
N ALA A 352 12.34 4.81 -0.74
CA ALA A 352 12.97 4.02 0.31
C ALA A 352 12.03 2.94 0.87
N ARG A 353 10.76 3.29 1.14
CA ARG A 353 9.76 2.33 1.62
C ARG A 353 9.47 1.22 0.62
N ILE A 354 9.36 1.55 -0.66
CA ILE A 354 9.15 0.55 -1.72
C ILE A 354 10.37 -0.36 -1.88
N LEU A 355 11.60 0.18 -1.83
CA LEU A 355 12.82 -0.63 -1.85
C LEU A 355 12.91 -1.56 -0.64
N THR A 356 12.48 -1.11 0.54
CA THR A 356 12.38 -1.94 1.75
C THR A 356 11.49 -3.16 1.50
N LEU A 357 10.35 -2.96 0.86
CA LEU A 357 9.42 -4.04 0.50
C LEU A 357 10.01 -5.00 -0.55
N LEU A 358 10.70 -4.47 -1.56
CA LEU A 358 11.39 -5.28 -2.57
C LEU A 358 12.47 -6.15 -1.92
N GLY A 359 13.29 -5.56 -1.05
CA GLY A 359 14.36 -6.25 -0.32
C GLY A 359 13.82 -7.39 0.54
N TYR A 360 12.71 -7.17 1.25
CA TYR A 360 12.02 -8.22 2.01
C TYR A 360 11.62 -9.40 1.11
N SER A 361 11.09 -9.09 -0.07
CA SER A 361 10.60 -10.10 -1.00
C SER A 361 11.73 -10.90 -1.64
N GLN A 362 12.84 -10.26 -1.97
CA GLN A 362 14.04 -10.93 -2.47
C GLN A 362 14.63 -11.88 -1.44
N ARG A 363 14.65 -11.50 -0.15
CA ARG A 363 15.12 -12.39 0.93
C ARG A 363 14.29 -13.66 0.99
N ALA A 364 12.95 -13.56 0.96
CA ALA A 364 12.09 -14.73 0.98
C ALA A 364 12.37 -15.66 -0.22
N MET A 365 12.64 -15.12 -1.41
CA MET A 365 12.99 -15.91 -2.60
C MET A 365 14.42 -16.48 -2.59
N GLY A 366 15.17 -16.36 -1.49
CA GLY A 366 16.56 -16.81 -1.38
C GLY A 366 17.59 -15.90 -2.09
N GLN A 367 17.18 -14.73 -2.58
CA GLN A 367 18.04 -13.77 -3.28
C GLN A 367 18.69 -12.79 -2.30
N TYR A 368 19.51 -13.31 -1.38
CA TYR A 368 20.02 -12.55 -0.23
C TYR A 368 20.88 -11.34 -0.63
N GLN A 369 21.78 -11.47 -1.61
CA GLN A 369 22.59 -10.34 -2.05
C GLN A 369 21.74 -9.20 -2.63
N ARG A 370 20.74 -9.54 -3.46
CA ARG A 370 19.81 -8.54 -4.02
C ARG A 370 18.95 -7.88 -2.94
N SER A 371 18.57 -8.64 -1.90
CA SER A 371 17.90 -8.10 -0.73
C SER A 371 18.77 -7.10 0.03
N ILE A 372 20.05 -7.43 0.26
CA ILE A 372 21.03 -6.54 0.90
C ILE A 372 21.18 -5.24 0.11
N ASP A 373 21.31 -5.33 -1.22
CA ASP A 373 21.47 -4.16 -2.09
C ASP A 373 20.25 -3.22 -1.98
N PHE A 374 19.03 -3.76 -2.07
CA PHE A 374 17.81 -2.97 -1.90
C PHE A 374 17.70 -2.32 -0.52
N HIS A 375 18.00 -3.06 0.56
CA HIS A 375 17.92 -2.50 1.91
C HIS A 375 18.99 -1.44 2.18
N ARG A 376 20.19 -1.57 1.59
CA ARG A 376 21.24 -0.54 1.68
C ARG A 376 20.87 0.73 0.93
N GLU A 377 20.33 0.63 -0.29
CA GLU A 377 19.82 1.79 -1.03
C GLU A 377 18.66 2.46 -0.28
N ALA A 378 17.70 1.66 0.21
CA ALA A 378 16.57 2.15 1.01
C ALA A 378 17.04 2.89 2.27
N LEU A 379 18.03 2.34 2.98
CA LEU A 379 18.61 2.93 4.18
C LEU A 379 19.25 4.30 3.89
N GLU A 380 20.04 4.42 2.81
CA GLU A 380 20.69 5.67 2.42
C GLU A 380 19.67 6.76 2.07
N ILE A 381 18.65 6.39 1.30
CA ILE A 381 17.56 7.30 0.93
C ILE A 381 16.75 7.70 2.16
N ALA A 382 16.37 6.76 3.03
CA ALA A 382 15.60 7.02 4.25
C ALA A 382 16.33 8.00 5.17
N ARG A 383 17.64 7.81 5.35
CA ARG A 383 18.48 8.73 6.13
C ARG A 383 18.53 10.12 5.51
N SER A 384 18.70 10.20 4.19
CA SER A 384 18.75 11.49 3.46
C SER A 384 17.41 12.23 3.48
N ALA A 385 16.30 11.48 3.44
CA ALA A 385 14.94 12.01 3.47
C ALA A 385 14.41 12.27 4.90
N GLY A 386 15.12 11.82 5.94
CA GLY A 386 14.70 11.94 7.34
C GLY A 386 13.57 10.98 7.76
N ASP A 387 13.34 9.87 7.04
CA ASP A 387 12.39 8.83 7.43
C ASP A 387 13.04 7.85 8.42
N GLY A 388 13.12 8.26 9.69
CA GLY A 388 13.74 7.46 10.75
C GLY A 388 13.08 6.09 10.96
N ALA A 389 11.76 5.96 10.75
CA ALA A 389 11.07 4.68 10.86
C ALA A 389 11.50 3.70 9.76
N CYS A 390 11.64 4.19 8.52
CA CYS A 390 12.17 3.40 7.41
C CYS A 390 13.67 3.08 7.58
N GLU A 391 14.46 3.99 8.16
CA GLU A 391 15.87 3.73 8.49
C GLU A 391 16.01 2.55 9.48
N ILE A 392 15.25 2.58 10.58
CA ILE A 392 15.21 1.50 11.58
C ILE A 392 14.71 0.19 10.96
N ALA A 393 13.67 0.25 10.13
CA ALA A 393 13.15 -0.94 9.46
C ALA A 393 14.21 -1.59 8.57
N ASN A 394 14.98 -0.82 7.81
CA ASN A 394 16.03 -1.38 6.96
C ASN A 394 17.21 -1.95 7.76
N PHE A 395 17.57 -1.40 8.91
CA PHE A 395 18.53 -2.07 9.81
C PHE A 395 18.01 -3.43 10.29
N ASN A 396 16.74 -3.50 10.69
CA ASN A 396 16.12 -4.75 11.08
C ASN A 396 16.06 -5.78 9.95
N HIS A 397 15.72 -5.35 8.73
CA HIS A 397 15.71 -6.25 7.57
C HIS A 397 17.09 -6.70 7.14
N LEU A 398 18.09 -5.81 7.14
CA LEU A 398 19.49 -6.20 6.90
C LEU A 398 19.94 -7.26 7.89
N SER A 399 19.62 -7.09 9.18
CA SER A 399 19.89 -8.10 10.20
C SER A 399 19.30 -9.45 9.80
N ARG A 400 18.00 -9.51 9.48
CA ARG A 400 17.32 -10.74 9.05
C ARG A 400 17.93 -11.34 7.78
N THR A 401 18.32 -10.52 6.80
CA THR A 401 18.95 -11.02 5.57
C THR A 401 20.32 -11.62 5.85
N TYR A 402 21.13 -10.97 6.69
CA TYR A 402 22.44 -11.51 7.08
C TYR A 402 22.36 -12.79 7.91
N VAL A 403 21.31 -12.97 8.72
CA VAL A 403 21.07 -14.25 9.39
C VAL A 403 20.81 -15.36 8.37
N GLN A 404 20.00 -15.10 7.35
CA GLN A 404 19.73 -16.09 6.28
C GLN A 404 20.96 -16.38 5.42
N ASP A 405 21.82 -15.37 5.24
CA ASP A 405 23.13 -15.50 4.58
C ASP A 405 24.21 -16.10 5.50
N ARG A 406 23.86 -16.50 6.74
CA ARG A 406 24.75 -17.07 7.77
C ARG A 406 25.92 -16.17 8.19
N VAL A 407 25.81 -14.86 7.99
CA VAL A 407 26.79 -13.85 8.42
C VAL A 407 26.32 -13.21 9.73
N TYR A 408 26.32 -13.98 10.81
CA TYR A 408 25.67 -13.59 12.08
C TYR A 408 26.31 -12.36 12.75
N THR A 409 27.62 -12.15 12.60
CA THR A 409 28.29 -10.95 13.14
C THR A 409 27.73 -9.65 12.56
N GLU A 410 27.46 -9.62 11.24
CA GLU A 410 26.82 -8.46 10.60
C GLU A 410 25.36 -8.34 11.05
N ALA A 411 24.65 -9.46 11.17
CA ALA A 411 23.27 -9.44 11.64
C ALA A 411 23.11 -8.84 13.05
N ILE A 412 24.04 -9.17 13.95
CA ILE A 412 24.13 -8.59 15.30
C ILE A 412 24.45 -7.09 15.23
N ASN A 413 25.41 -6.68 14.38
CA ASN A 413 25.74 -5.26 14.21
C ASN A 413 24.51 -4.44 13.78
N TYR A 414 23.78 -4.91 12.78
CA TYR A 414 22.60 -4.22 12.27
C TYR A 414 21.44 -4.19 13.27
N SER A 415 21.18 -5.28 13.99
CA SER A 415 20.14 -5.30 15.04
C SER A 415 20.49 -4.40 16.23
N GLN A 416 21.76 -4.32 16.64
CA GLN A 416 22.20 -3.36 17.67
C GLN A 416 22.02 -1.91 17.22
N ARG A 417 22.36 -1.59 15.96
CA ARG A 417 22.12 -0.25 15.39
C ARG A 417 20.63 0.09 15.34
N ALA A 418 19.79 -0.86 14.94
CA ALA A 418 18.34 -0.70 14.98
C ALA A 418 17.84 -0.44 16.40
N LEU A 419 18.34 -1.18 17.38
CA LEU A 419 17.94 -1.07 18.79
C LEU A 419 18.32 0.29 19.38
N ILE A 420 19.56 0.73 19.16
CA ILE A 420 20.05 2.02 19.63
C ILE A 420 19.22 3.16 19.01
N LEU A 421 19.04 3.14 17.69
CA LEU A 421 18.28 4.19 16.99
C LEU A 421 16.82 4.22 17.43
N SER A 422 16.18 3.06 17.54
CA SER A 422 14.79 2.93 18.02
C SER A 422 14.59 3.53 19.40
N ARG A 423 15.52 3.27 20.32
CA ARG A 423 15.48 3.85 21.68
C ARG A 423 15.71 5.35 21.69
N GLN A 424 16.59 5.85 20.82
CA GLN A 424 16.88 7.28 20.69
C GLN A 424 15.71 8.07 20.11
N THR A 425 15.03 7.52 19.10
CA THR A 425 13.89 8.18 18.43
C THR A 425 12.55 7.89 19.10
N GLY A 426 12.49 6.88 19.96
CA GLY A 426 11.26 6.43 20.60
C GLY A 426 10.38 5.53 19.74
N ASP A 427 10.90 4.96 18.64
CA ASP A 427 10.19 3.97 17.82
C ASP A 427 10.10 2.63 18.56
N ARG A 428 8.98 2.40 19.24
CA ARG A 428 8.77 1.18 20.05
C ARG A 428 8.54 -0.08 19.21
N THR A 429 7.97 0.05 18.01
CA THR A 429 7.80 -1.09 17.10
C THR A 429 9.16 -1.52 16.54
N GLY A 430 9.98 -0.55 16.14
CA GLY A 430 11.37 -0.78 15.74
C GLY A 430 12.21 -1.41 16.85
N GLU A 431 12.02 -0.96 18.11
CA GLU A 431 12.69 -1.54 19.28
C GLU A 431 12.32 -3.01 19.49
N ALA A 432 11.03 -3.36 19.41
CA ALA A 432 10.60 -4.75 19.55
C ALA A 432 11.21 -5.67 18.49
N ASN A 433 11.23 -5.22 17.23
CA ASN A 433 11.87 -5.96 16.14
C ASN A 433 13.38 -6.09 16.35
N ALA A 434 14.04 -5.02 16.77
CA ALA A 434 15.49 -5.03 16.99
C ALA A 434 15.91 -5.96 18.12
N LEU A 435 15.13 -6.00 19.22
CA LEU A 435 15.34 -6.95 20.32
C LEU A 435 15.23 -8.41 19.83
N VAL A 436 14.19 -8.71 19.05
CA VAL A 436 14.01 -10.07 18.52
C VAL A 436 15.10 -10.45 17.53
N ASN A 437 15.43 -9.56 16.60
CA ASN A 437 16.47 -9.82 15.61
C ASN A 437 17.84 -10.00 16.27
N LEU A 438 18.14 -9.22 17.32
CA LEU A 438 19.38 -9.37 18.09
C LEU A 438 19.43 -10.73 18.79
N GLY A 439 18.41 -11.06 19.59
CA GLY A 439 18.35 -12.35 20.29
C GLY A 439 18.41 -13.53 19.33
N TYR A 440 17.70 -13.46 18.20
CA TYR A 440 17.73 -14.52 17.18
C TYR A 440 19.12 -14.65 16.54
N SER A 441 19.76 -13.53 16.19
CA SER A 441 21.11 -13.54 15.60
C SER A 441 22.16 -14.08 16.57
N GLU A 442 22.06 -13.76 17.86
CA GLU A 442 22.96 -14.28 18.91
C GLU A 442 22.77 -15.79 19.12
N VAL A 443 21.52 -16.30 19.10
CA VAL A 443 21.25 -17.74 19.14
C VAL A 443 21.87 -18.46 17.94
N MET A 444 21.69 -17.94 16.73
CA MET A 444 22.22 -18.56 15.52
C MET A 444 23.75 -18.50 15.47
N GLN A 445 24.36 -17.40 15.94
CA GLN A 445 25.81 -17.30 16.07
C GLN A 445 26.34 -18.37 17.04
N ALA A 446 25.74 -18.46 18.23
CA ALA A 446 26.10 -19.43 19.24
C ALA A 446 26.00 -20.86 18.72
N GLN A 447 24.92 -21.18 17.99
CA GLN A 447 24.74 -22.48 17.38
C GLN A 447 25.87 -22.81 16.41
N GLN A 448 26.29 -21.87 15.56
CA GLN A 448 27.37 -22.10 14.58
C GLN A 448 28.75 -22.32 15.22
N GLU A 449 28.97 -21.75 16.41
CA GLU A 449 30.26 -21.83 17.10
C GLU A 449 30.45 -23.17 17.85
N GLU A 450 29.50 -24.12 17.73
CA GLU A 450 29.34 -25.54 18.19
C GLU A 450 30.20 -26.12 19.35
N GLU A 451 31.43 -25.67 19.59
CA GLU A 451 32.37 -26.32 20.51
C GLU A 451 32.50 -25.71 21.92
N GLN A 452 32.04 -24.48 22.22
CA GLN A 452 32.30 -23.83 23.53
C GLN A 452 31.27 -22.79 24.00
N VAL A 453 29.97 -22.94 23.69
CA VAL A 453 29.00 -21.93 24.14
C VAL A 453 28.47 -22.24 25.54
N GLU A 454 28.78 -21.35 26.48
CA GLU A 454 28.25 -21.36 27.84
C GLU A 454 26.72 -21.14 27.83
N PRO A 455 25.93 -21.89 28.63
CA PRO A 455 24.47 -21.76 28.70
C PRO A 455 23.97 -20.32 28.86
N GLU A 456 24.73 -19.47 29.55
CA GLU A 456 24.44 -18.06 29.80
C GLU A 456 24.31 -17.24 28.51
N VAL A 457 24.98 -17.63 27.42
CA VAL A 457 24.87 -16.94 26.12
C VAL A 457 23.48 -17.14 25.53
N TYR A 458 22.97 -18.37 25.53
CA TYR A 458 21.61 -18.66 25.08
C TYR A 458 20.56 -18.02 25.99
N GLU A 459 20.77 -18.00 27.31
CA GLU A 459 19.88 -17.32 28.25
C GLU A 459 19.79 -15.80 27.98
N ALA A 460 20.93 -15.15 27.73
CA ALA A 460 20.98 -13.74 27.39
C ALA A 460 20.25 -13.44 26.07
N ALA A 461 20.48 -14.26 25.03
CA ALA A 461 19.85 -14.12 23.73
C ALA A 461 18.32 -14.32 23.81
N ILE A 462 17.87 -15.35 24.55
CA ILE A 462 16.45 -15.62 24.80
C ILE A 462 15.80 -14.48 25.61
N ASN A 463 16.53 -13.83 26.53
CA ASN A 463 16.01 -12.68 27.26
C ASN A 463 15.69 -11.52 26.31
N TYR A 464 16.52 -11.24 25.29
CA TYR A 464 16.18 -10.26 24.27
C TYR A 464 14.90 -10.62 23.51
N LEU A 465 14.74 -11.89 23.12
CA LEU A 465 13.52 -12.37 22.48
C LEU A 465 12.27 -12.14 23.37
N GLN A 466 12.37 -12.43 24.67
CA GLN A 466 11.29 -12.23 25.65
C GLN A 466 10.96 -10.74 25.87
N GLN A 467 11.98 -9.87 25.90
CA GLN A 467 11.77 -8.42 25.97
C GLN A 467 11.04 -7.91 24.73
N GLY A 468 11.43 -8.37 23.54
CA GLY A 468 10.75 -8.06 22.28
C GLY A 468 9.29 -8.52 22.29
N LEU A 469 9.03 -9.75 22.74
CA LEU A 469 7.66 -10.27 22.90
C LEU A 469 6.84 -9.40 23.82
N THR A 470 7.35 -9.13 25.04
CA THR A 470 6.66 -8.30 26.03
C THR A 470 6.34 -6.91 25.49
N LEU A 471 7.26 -6.31 24.75
CA LEU A 471 7.03 -4.99 24.14
C LEU A 471 5.98 -5.06 23.03
N SER A 472 6.04 -6.05 22.14
CA SER A 472 5.05 -6.23 21.06
C SER A 472 3.63 -6.44 21.60
N GLU A 473 3.49 -7.17 22.73
CA GLU A 473 2.21 -7.37 23.40
C GLU A 473 1.64 -6.08 23.98
N ARG A 474 2.50 -5.26 24.61
CA ARG A 474 2.10 -3.95 25.13
C ARG A 474 1.68 -2.98 24.03
N LEU A 475 2.27 -3.09 22.85
CA LEU A 475 1.92 -2.27 21.68
C LEU A 475 0.68 -2.79 20.94
N GLY A 476 0.26 -4.04 21.18
CA GLY A 476 -0.78 -4.69 20.38
C GLY A 476 -0.33 -4.97 18.94
N ASP A 477 0.99 -5.02 18.69
CA ASP A 477 1.55 -5.27 17.36
C ASP A 477 1.59 -6.78 17.08
N VAL A 478 0.57 -7.25 16.36
CA VAL A 478 0.39 -8.66 16.02
C VAL A 478 1.53 -9.18 15.13
N GLN A 479 2.07 -8.36 14.23
CA GLN A 479 3.11 -8.80 13.30
C GLN A 479 4.42 -9.05 14.03
N SER A 480 4.88 -8.07 14.81
CA SER A 480 6.08 -8.24 15.63
C SER A 480 5.90 -9.37 16.64
N LYS A 481 4.72 -9.50 17.25
CA LYS A 481 4.40 -10.60 18.18
C LYS A 481 4.56 -11.98 17.54
N ALA A 482 4.10 -12.16 16.29
CA ALA A 482 4.28 -13.42 15.56
C ALA A 482 5.77 -13.74 15.38
N LEU A 483 6.56 -12.75 14.95
CA LEU A 483 8.01 -12.89 14.78
C LEU A 483 8.71 -13.26 16.11
N CYS A 484 8.31 -12.64 17.22
CA CYS A 484 8.84 -12.94 18.56
C CYS A 484 8.62 -14.42 18.92
N PHE A 485 7.38 -14.90 18.77
CA PHE A 485 7.04 -16.28 19.08
C PHE A 485 7.78 -17.28 18.19
N SER A 486 7.87 -17.03 16.89
CA SER A 486 8.64 -17.86 15.97
C SER A 486 10.10 -17.94 16.38
N SER A 487 10.72 -16.80 16.69
CA SER A 487 12.13 -16.73 17.07
C SER A 487 12.40 -17.43 18.40
N LEU A 488 11.50 -17.30 19.39
CA LEU A 488 11.57 -18.05 20.65
C LEU A 488 11.45 -19.55 20.41
N GLY A 489 10.51 -19.97 19.56
CA GLY A 489 10.30 -21.36 19.21
C GLY A 489 11.56 -22.00 18.62
N ILE A 490 12.17 -21.32 17.64
CA ILE A 490 13.43 -21.76 17.02
C ILE A 490 14.56 -21.77 18.06
N ALA A 491 14.68 -20.73 18.90
CA ALA A 491 15.71 -20.70 19.93
C ALA A 491 15.63 -21.86 20.91
N TYR A 492 14.42 -22.27 21.29
CA TYR A 492 14.22 -23.46 22.13
C TYR A 492 14.52 -24.78 21.41
N LEU A 493 14.37 -24.85 20.08
CA LEU A 493 14.85 -26.02 19.31
C LEU A 493 16.37 -26.11 19.31
N VAL A 494 17.05 -24.98 19.10
CA VAL A 494 18.52 -24.91 19.10
C VAL A 494 19.13 -25.40 20.41
N ILE A 495 18.48 -25.13 21.55
CA ILE A 495 18.94 -25.61 22.86
C ILE A 495 18.31 -26.94 23.28
N GLU A 496 17.79 -27.71 22.30
CA GLU A 496 17.25 -29.06 22.47
C GLU A 496 16.09 -29.15 23.50
N GLN A 497 15.19 -28.16 23.48
CA GLN A 497 13.97 -28.11 24.31
C GLN A 497 12.69 -28.12 23.45
N PRO A 498 12.41 -29.20 22.70
CA PRO A 498 11.32 -29.26 21.74
C PRO A 498 9.93 -29.05 22.35
N GLU A 499 9.68 -29.46 23.60
CA GLU A 499 8.38 -29.24 24.26
C GLU A 499 8.08 -27.77 24.56
N VAL A 500 9.12 -26.98 24.84
CA VAL A 500 8.99 -25.52 25.03
C VAL A 500 8.86 -24.84 23.68
N ALA A 501 9.66 -25.27 22.70
CA ALA A 501 9.59 -24.79 21.33
C ALA A 501 8.18 -24.90 20.74
N ILE A 502 7.54 -26.08 20.85
CA ILE A 502 6.19 -26.32 20.31
C ILE A 502 5.18 -25.27 20.79
N LYS A 503 5.18 -24.91 22.08
CA LYS A 503 4.24 -23.91 22.63
C LYS A 503 4.42 -22.54 21.96
N HIS A 504 5.66 -22.14 21.76
CA HIS A 504 5.99 -20.86 21.12
C HIS A 504 5.69 -20.90 19.62
N LEU A 505 6.03 -21.98 18.92
CA LEU A 505 5.77 -22.13 17.49
C LEU A 505 4.26 -22.21 17.18
N GLU A 506 3.45 -22.90 18.00
CA GLU A 506 1.99 -22.90 17.87
C GLU A 506 1.41 -21.49 18.09
N SER A 507 1.91 -20.77 19.10
CA SER A 507 1.52 -19.37 19.34
C SER A 507 1.93 -18.46 18.19
N GLY A 508 3.11 -18.69 17.62
CA GLY A 508 3.65 -18.00 16.46
C GLY A 508 2.79 -18.22 15.22
N PHE A 509 2.44 -19.48 14.92
CA PHE A 509 1.55 -19.84 13.82
C PHE A 509 0.19 -19.17 13.94
N ASN A 510 -0.48 -19.28 15.10
CA ASN A 510 -1.79 -18.68 15.32
C ASN A 510 -1.77 -17.14 15.21
N THR A 511 -0.70 -16.51 15.71
CA THR A 511 -0.51 -15.06 15.59
C THR A 511 -0.22 -14.66 14.14
N ALA A 512 0.59 -15.45 13.43
CA ALA A 512 0.89 -15.25 12.02
C ALA A 512 -0.37 -15.38 11.15
N GLN A 513 -1.25 -16.36 11.41
CA GLN A 513 -2.58 -16.45 10.78
C GLN A 513 -3.42 -15.20 11.00
N THR A 514 -3.42 -14.67 12.23
CA THR A 514 -4.15 -13.44 12.57
C THR A 514 -3.57 -12.21 11.85
N SER A 515 -2.26 -12.17 11.63
CA SER A 515 -1.58 -11.11 10.88
C SER A 515 -1.66 -11.25 9.36
N GLY A 516 -1.96 -12.45 8.86
CA GLY A 516 -1.88 -12.82 7.45
C GLY A 516 -0.48 -13.16 6.93
N ASP A 517 0.57 -13.17 7.77
CA ASP A 517 1.94 -13.45 7.33
C ASP A 517 2.13 -14.92 6.95
N LEU A 518 2.04 -15.24 5.65
CA LEU A 518 2.19 -16.60 5.12
C LEU A 518 3.60 -17.16 5.31
N TYR A 519 4.63 -16.30 5.30
CA TYR A 519 6.01 -16.74 5.51
C TYR A 519 6.18 -17.25 6.94
N LEU A 520 5.75 -16.47 7.93
CA LEU A 520 5.82 -16.91 9.32
C LEU A 520 4.90 -18.10 9.59
N GLN A 521 3.73 -18.21 8.95
CA GLN A 521 2.91 -19.42 9.06
C GLN A 521 3.67 -20.68 8.61
N GLY A 522 4.25 -20.63 7.40
CA GLY A 522 5.03 -21.73 6.85
C GLY A 522 6.28 -22.06 7.67
N LEU A 523 7.01 -21.03 8.12
CA LEU A 523 8.21 -21.17 8.95
C LEU A 523 7.91 -21.82 10.31
N ASN A 524 6.85 -21.39 11.00
CA ASN A 524 6.45 -22.01 12.28
C ASN A 524 6.08 -23.48 12.07
N LEU A 525 5.35 -23.81 11.01
CA LEU A 525 4.94 -25.18 10.70
C LEU A 525 6.14 -26.09 10.34
N SER A 526 7.12 -25.55 9.60
CA SER A 526 8.37 -26.25 9.33
C SER A 526 9.12 -26.59 10.62
N ASN A 527 9.30 -25.62 11.51
CA ASN A 527 9.98 -25.84 12.79
C ASN A 527 9.15 -26.71 13.75
N LEU A 528 7.82 -26.68 13.68
CA LEU A 528 6.99 -27.63 14.41
C LEU A 528 7.21 -29.06 13.91
N ALA A 529 7.43 -29.25 12.61
CA ALA A 529 7.71 -30.57 12.05
C ALA A 529 8.99 -31.15 12.63
N GLU A 530 10.05 -30.34 12.71
CA GLU A 530 11.32 -30.67 13.35
C GLU A 530 11.13 -30.98 14.84
N ALA A 531 10.46 -30.11 15.59
CA ALA A 531 10.18 -30.34 17.01
C ALA A 531 9.41 -31.65 17.28
N TYR A 532 8.43 -31.97 16.43
CA TYR A 532 7.68 -33.21 16.54
C TYR A 532 8.50 -34.42 16.10
N TYR A 533 9.43 -34.25 15.17
CA TYR A 533 10.37 -35.28 14.76
C TYR A 533 11.31 -35.66 15.91
N ASP A 534 11.87 -34.66 16.61
CA ASP A 534 12.74 -34.87 17.79
C ASP A 534 12.01 -35.62 18.92
N LEU A 535 10.71 -35.37 19.07
CA LEU A 535 9.84 -36.08 20.02
C LEU A 535 9.30 -37.42 19.49
N LEU A 536 9.78 -37.89 18.32
CA LEU A 536 9.36 -39.13 17.65
C LEU A 536 7.85 -39.19 17.32
N ASN A 537 7.20 -38.03 17.20
CA ASN A 537 5.79 -37.90 16.83
C ASN A 537 5.64 -37.76 15.31
N MET A 538 5.79 -38.89 14.61
CA MET A 538 5.79 -38.94 13.14
C MET A 538 4.51 -38.40 12.49
N GLU A 539 3.34 -38.67 13.09
CA GLU A 539 2.04 -38.18 12.57
C GLU A 539 2.02 -36.66 12.52
N LYS A 540 2.38 -36.01 13.64
CA LYS A 540 2.38 -34.54 13.70
C LYS A 540 3.51 -33.93 12.89
N ALA A 541 4.69 -34.56 12.84
CA ALA A 541 5.80 -34.11 12.02
C ALA A 541 5.43 -34.07 10.53
N ILE A 542 4.79 -35.13 10.02
CA ILE A 542 4.29 -35.16 8.64
C ILE A 542 3.22 -34.10 8.42
N TYR A 543 2.24 -34.00 9.34
CA TYR A 543 1.14 -33.06 9.24
C TYR A 543 1.63 -31.60 9.15
N THR A 544 2.49 -31.15 10.07
CA THR A 544 2.98 -29.77 10.07
C THR A 544 4.01 -29.55 8.96
N GLY A 545 4.83 -30.56 8.65
CA GLY A 545 5.80 -30.51 7.55
C GLY A 545 5.13 -30.27 6.20
N CYS A 546 4.06 -31.02 5.89
CA CYS A 546 3.32 -30.86 4.64
C CYS A 546 2.68 -29.47 4.50
N LEU A 547 2.08 -28.95 5.58
CA LEU A 547 1.50 -27.61 5.59
C LEU A 547 2.58 -26.52 5.44
N GLY A 548 3.70 -26.65 6.16
CA GLY A 548 4.82 -25.71 6.09
C GLY A 548 5.43 -25.67 4.69
N MET A 549 5.69 -26.84 4.11
CA MET A 549 6.20 -27.00 2.75
C MET A 549 5.29 -26.31 1.72
N TYR A 550 3.97 -26.58 1.79
CA TYR A 550 3.01 -25.97 0.86
C TYR A 550 2.95 -24.43 1.00
N LEU A 551 2.83 -23.91 2.22
CA LEU A 551 2.69 -22.46 2.45
C LEU A 551 3.94 -21.69 2.06
N LEU A 552 5.14 -22.23 2.33
CA LEU A 552 6.41 -21.62 1.90
C LEU A 552 6.54 -21.68 0.37
N ASN A 553 6.18 -22.81 -0.25
CA ASN A 553 6.23 -22.95 -1.70
C ASN A 553 5.26 -21.99 -2.42
N GLN A 554 4.05 -21.80 -1.88
CA GLN A 554 3.02 -20.91 -2.43
C GLN A 554 3.53 -19.46 -2.61
N ILE A 555 4.45 -19.02 -1.76
CA ILE A 555 5.05 -17.69 -1.80
C ILE A 555 6.46 -17.69 -2.43
N SER A 556 6.85 -18.80 -3.07
CA SER A 556 8.18 -19.01 -3.65
C SER A 556 9.33 -18.84 -2.64
N SER A 557 9.09 -19.14 -1.37
CA SER A 557 10.11 -19.02 -0.31
C SER A 557 11.08 -20.18 -0.39
N TYR A 558 12.39 -19.93 -0.54
CA TYR A 558 13.41 -21.00 -0.70
C TYR A 558 13.39 -22.02 0.45
N GLU A 559 12.96 -21.58 1.64
CA GLU A 559 12.84 -22.35 2.86
C GLU A 559 11.81 -23.50 2.78
N TRP A 560 11.00 -23.60 1.72
CA TRP A 560 10.14 -24.77 1.49
C TRP A 560 10.93 -26.09 1.35
N ASN A 561 12.21 -26.00 1.01
CA ASN A 561 13.13 -27.14 0.91
C ASN A 561 13.36 -27.83 2.26
N THR A 562 13.44 -27.08 3.37
CA THR A 562 13.70 -27.64 4.71
C THR A 562 12.63 -28.65 5.16
N PRO A 563 11.32 -28.33 5.14
CA PRO A 563 10.30 -29.33 5.47
C PRO A 563 10.22 -30.42 4.40
N ALA A 564 10.53 -30.15 3.13
CA ALA A 564 10.56 -31.18 2.08
C ALA A 564 11.67 -32.22 2.31
N GLU A 565 12.84 -31.78 2.79
CA GLU A 565 13.95 -32.63 3.20
C GLU A 565 13.53 -33.57 4.34
N LEU A 566 12.98 -32.99 5.42
CA LEU A 566 12.50 -33.75 6.58
C LEU A 566 11.42 -34.77 6.18
N LEU A 567 10.45 -34.37 5.36
CA LEU A 567 9.40 -35.28 4.87
C LEU A 567 9.98 -36.42 4.01
N THR A 568 11.01 -36.15 3.22
CA THR A 568 11.71 -37.17 2.43
C THR A 568 12.44 -38.17 3.35
N ILE A 569 13.12 -37.69 4.39
CA ILE A 569 13.76 -38.53 5.41
C ILE A 569 12.70 -39.40 6.11
N LEU A 570 11.59 -38.80 6.53
CA LEU A 570 10.48 -39.49 7.18
C LEU A 570 9.88 -40.58 6.28
N GLN A 571 9.64 -40.27 5.00
CA GLN A 571 9.13 -41.23 4.02
C GLN A 571 10.08 -42.42 3.85
N GLN A 572 11.40 -42.20 3.86
CA GLN A 572 12.40 -43.26 3.81
C GLN A 572 12.42 -44.09 5.11
N GLN A 573 12.24 -43.47 6.27
CA GLN A 573 12.28 -44.13 7.58
C GLN A 573 11.07 -45.04 7.84
N ILE A 574 9.86 -44.59 7.50
CA ILE A 574 8.61 -45.32 7.80
C ILE A 574 8.06 -46.10 6.59
N GLY A 575 8.56 -45.83 5.39
CA GLY A 575 8.09 -46.40 4.13
C GLY A 575 6.96 -45.60 3.48
N ALA A 576 6.89 -45.67 2.15
CA ALA A 576 5.95 -44.88 1.35
C ALA A 576 4.47 -45.16 1.65
N GLU A 577 4.11 -46.42 1.91
CA GLU A 577 2.73 -46.82 2.23
C GLU A 577 2.28 -46.23 3.58
N ALA A 578 3.09 -46.38 4.63
CA ALA A 578 2.79 -45.82 5.95
C ALA A 578 2.75 -44.28 5.94
N PHE A 579 3.62 -43.64 5.16
CA PHE A 579 3.60 -42.19 4.95
C PHE A 579 2.28 -41.74 4.30
N GLN A 580 1.85 -42.45 3.25
CA GLN A 580 0.59 -42.15 2.56
C GLN A 580 -0.63 -42.36 3.46
N ASP A 581 -0.62 -43.39 4.30
CA ASP A 581 -1.69 -43.64 5.28
C ASP A 581 -1.79 -42.51 6.30
N LEU A 582 -0.67 -42.03 6.86
CA LEU A 582 -0.65 -40.91 7.80
C LEU A 582 -1.12 -39.60 7.16
N LEU A 583 -0.74 -39.37 5.89
CA LEU A 583 -1.20 -38.22 5.12
C LEU A 583 -2.73 -38.28 4.91
N GLN A 584 -3.27 -39.45 4.56
CA GLN A 584 -4.71 -39.67 4.38
C GLN A 584 -5.50 -39.51 5.69
N GLN A 585 -4.97 -40.00 6.82
CA GLN A 585 -5.58 -39.82 8.14
C GLN A 585 -5.72 -38.33 8.50
N ASN A 586 -4.78 -37.49 8.06
CA ASN A 586 -4.80 -36.05 8.31
C ASN A 586 -5.44 -35.22 7.19
N ARG A 587 -5.99 -35.87 6.14
CA ARG A 587 -6.55 -35.19 4.96
C ARG A 587 -7.57 -34.11 5.31
N SER A 588 -8.53 -34.38 6.19
CA SER A 588 -9.56 -33.41 6.57
C SER A 588 -8.98 -32.19 7.28
N LYS A 589 -7.98 -32.39 8.14
CA LYS A 589 -7.28 -31.30 8.85
C LYS A 589 -6.45 -30.47 7.89
N ILE A 590 -5.73 -31.11 6.95
CA ILE A 590 -4.90 -30.39 5.97
C ILE A 590 -5.79 -29.55 5.04
N ILE A 591 -6.88 -30.14 4.52
CA ILE A 591 -7.84 -29.44 3.65
C ILE A 591 -8.47 -28.24 4.34
N SER A 592 -8.71 -28.29 5.66
CA SER A 592 -9.25 -27.13 6.39
C SER A 592 -8.29 -25.93 6.41
N VAL A 593 -6.99 -26.14 6.14
CA VAL A 593 -5.97 -25.08 6.13
C VAL A 593 -5.63 -24.65 4.71
N ILE A 594 -5.41 -25.59 3.78
CA ILE A 594 -4.88 -25.30 2.43
C ILE A 594 -5.81 -25.68 1.28
N GLY A 595 -7.03 -26.15 1.57
CA GLY A 595 -8.00 -26.58 0.57
C GLY A 595 -7.66 -27.93 -0.07
N VAL A 596 -8.54 -28.37 -0.98
CA VAL A 596 -8.39 -29.65 -1.70
C VAL A 596 -7.23 -29.60 -2.68
N ASP A 597 -7.16 -28.53 -3.48
CA ASP A 597 -6.09 -28.35 -4.47
C ASP A 597 -4.70 -28.31 -3.80
N GLY A 598 -4.60 -27.66 -2.63
CA GLY A 598 -3.36 -27.65 -1.86
C GLY A 598 -2.97 -29.03 -1.34
N TYR A 599 -3.93 -29.80 -0.85
CA TYR A 599 -3.68 -31.18 -0.42
C TYR A 599 -3.19 -32.07 -1.58
N ASP A 600 -3.86 -31.98 -2.74
CA ASP A 600 -3.52 -32.78 -3.91
C ASP A 600 -2.18 -32.37 -4.55
N TYR A 601 -1.67 -31.17 -4.23
CA TYR A 601 -0.37 -30.68 -4.68
C TYR A 601 0.82 -31.16 -3.82
N ILE A 602 0.59 -31.57 -2.55
CA ILE A 602 1.67 -32.01 -1.64
C ILE A 602 2.55 -33.13 -2.25
N PRO A 603 2.00 -34.21 -2.83
CA PRO A 603 2.83 -35.26 -3.41
C PRO A 603 3.71 -34.77 -4.57
N GLN A 604 3.19 -33.85 -5.38
CA GLN A 604 3.91 -33.26 -6.52
C GLN A 604 5.09 -32.40 -6.03
N LEU A 605 4.91 -31.65 -4.94
CA LEU A 605 5.99 -30.87 -4.33
C LEU A 605 7.11 -31.76 -3.77
N LEU A 606 6.75 -32.86 -3.11
CA LEU A 606 7.75 -33.82 -2.62
C LEU A 606 8.53 -34.46 -3.77
N GLU A 607 7.83 -34.85 -4.84
CA GLU A 607 8.48 -35.39 -6.04
C GLU A 607 9.41 -34.34 -6.69
N GLN A 608 8.96 -33.08 -6.81
CA GLN A 608 9.76 -31.99 -7.33
C GLN A 608 11.04 -31.77 -6.51
N TYR A 609 10.94 -31.81 -5.17
CA TYR A 609 12.11 -31.71 -4.30
C TYR A 609 13.07 -32.89 -4.52
N GLN A 610 12.56 -34.12 -4.52
CA GLN A 610 13.36 -35.33 -4.73
C GLN A 610 14.07 -35.35 -6.08
N GLN A 611 13.47 -34.81 -7.13
CA GLN A 611 14.09 -34.65 -8.45
C GLN A 611 15.17 -33.57 -8.50
N SER A 612 15.21 -32.67 -7.52
CA SER A 612 16.19 -31.59 -7.42
C SER A 612 17.47 -31.95 -6.64
N LEU A 613 17.44 -33.08 -5.91
CA LEU A 613 18.58 -33.70 -5.24
C LEU A 613 19.47 -34.40 -6.27
#